data_AF-A0A965FWX1-F1
#
_entry.id   AF-A0A965FWX1-F1
#
_cell.length_a   1.000
_cell.length_b   1.000
_cell.length_c   1.000
_cell.angle_alpha   90.00
_cell.angle_beta   90.00
_cell.angle_gamma   90.00
#
_symmetry.space_group_name_H-M   'P 1'
#
loop_
_entity.id
_entity.type
_entity.pdbx_description
1 polymer ?
#
loop_
_entity_poly.entity_id
_entity_poly.type
_entity_poly.pdbx_seq_one_letter_code
_entity_poly.pdbx_strand_id
1 'polypeptide(L)'
;VNGPIAKQIRLNSGFGCLGPDPQRPAGASIGRALRLIQQNVGGALPGIGAMANYGSMRYTNIVFAEDEDNLPPDWPTHGMERHGFARGQNSISLAFSNSATNIRRRGAKKETPEEDTIQGMHRMADFMRTPNLTNLLGYQHGTPGVLLIPGVVANTMARLGWTKPKMREFFFEHSRIPMKDLVRAGGPAWVEQDPDPKTQASLKLDPWPLTAKAENFIIVVAGGGHPTNSHWLQGYSPRVIGREIRLPETFDELLRESDRDLGCGSEACMI
;
A
#
# COMPACT_ATOMS: atom_id res chain seq x y z
N VAL A 1 -6.76 5.57 3.09
CA VAL A 1 -7.53 6.66 3.74
C VAL A 1 -7.58 6.37 5.22
N ASN A 2 -7.45 7.40 6.05
CA ASN A 2 -7.47 7.33 7.51
C ASN A 2 -8.59 8.20 8.08
N GLY A 3 -9.03 7.86 9.29
CA GLY A 3 -10.04 8.58 10.07
C GLY A 3 -11.48 8.11 9.87
N PRO A 4 -12.43 8.68 10.65
CA PRO A 4 -13.85 8.32 10.65
C PRO A 4 -14.53 8.35 9.28
N ILE A 5 -14.04 9.20 8.37
CA ILE A 5 -14.59 9.32 7.01
C ILE A 5 -14.62 8.00 6.27
N ALA A 6 -13.66 7.10 6.53
CA ALA A 6 -13.62 5.78 5.91
C ALA A 6 -14.93 5.01 6.14
N LYS A 7 -15.45 5.02 7.37
CA LYS A 7 -16.72 4.37 7.71
C LYS A 7 -17.91 5.14 7.16
N GLN A 8 -17.90 6.47 7.31
CA GLN A 8 -19.00 7.35 6.87
C GLN A 8 -19.32 7.16 5.38
N ILE A 9 -18.29 7.07 4.53
CA ILE A 9 -18.50 6.91 3.07
C ILE A 9 -18.59 5.45 2.63
N ARG A 10 -18.55 4.48 3.56
CA ARG A 10 -18.46 3.04 3.27
C ARG A 10 -17.25 2.70 2.40
N LEU A 11 -16.06 3.13 2.81
CA LEU A 11 -14.80 2.75 2.21
C LEU A 11 -14.25 1.49 2.88
N ASN A 12 -13.92 0.48 2.09
CA ASN A 12 -13.49 -0.81 2.60
C ASN A 12 -12.03 -0.80 3.12
N SER A 13 -11.83 -1.36 4.31
CA SER A 13 -10.51 -1.71 4.90
C SER A 13 -10.32 -3.23 5.09
N GLY A 14 -11.42 -4.00 5.02
CA GLY A 14 -11.49 -5.42 5.35
C GLY A 14 -11.32 -6.35 4.16
N PHE A 15 -12.09 -7.43 4.14
CA PHE A 15 -12.08 -8.42 3.07
C PHE A 15 -12.38 -7.77 1.72
N GLY A 16 -11.56 -8.07 0.71
CA GLY A 16 -11.75 -7.56 -0.64
C GLY A 16 -11.51 -6.05 -0.81
N CYS A 17 -10.84 -5.36 0.14
CA CYS A 17 -10.69 -3.89 0.11
C CYS A 17 -10.01 -3.29 -1.15
N LEU A 18 -9.30 -4.10 -1.96
CA LEU A 18 -8.75 -3.66 -3.25
C LEU A 18 -9.72 -3.90 -4.43
N GLY A 19 -10.73 -4.74 -4.23
CA GLY A 19 -11.74 -5.12 -5.21
C GLY A 19 -13.00 -4.26 -5.15
N PRO A 20 -13.97 -4.50 -6.03
CA PRO A 20 -15.31 -3.97 -5.87
C PRO A 20 -16.01 -4.62 -4.66
N ASP A 21 -16.70 -3.82 -3.86
CA ASP A 21 -17.54 -4.26 -2.75
C ASP A 21 -18.87 -3.50 -2.86
N PRO A 22 -20.00 -4.18 -3.13
CA PRO A 22 -21.30 -3.51 -3.24
C PRO A 22 -21.78 -2.93 -1.91
N GLN A 23 -21.35 -3.49 -0.78
CA GLN A 23 -21.68 -2.96 0.56
C GLN A 23 -20.76 -1.79 0.94
N ARG A 24 -19.57 -1.72 0.35
CA ARG A 24 -18.57 -0.65 0.56
C ARG A 24 -18.08 -0.03 -0.76
N PRO A 25 -18.97 0.68 -1.48
CA PRO A 25 -18.75 1.04 -2.88
C PRO A 25 -17.77 2.21 -3.10
N ALA A 26 -17.46 3.02 -2.07
CA ALA A 26 -16.73 4.27 -2.25
C ALA A 26 -15.37 4.12 -2.95
N GLY A 27 -14.63 3.05 -2.65
CA GLY A 27 -13.31 2.83 -3.24
C GLY A 27 -13.36 2.65 -4.76
N ALA A 28 -14.37 1.94 -5.26
CA ALA A 28 -14.57 1.75 -6.70
C ALA A 28 -14.99 3.06 -7.37
N SER A 29 -15.93 3.80 -6.78
CA SER A 29 -16.44 5.08 -7.31
C SER A 29 -15.35 6.15 -7.37
N ILE A 30 -14.60 6.37 -6.28
CA ILE A 30 -13.49 7.33 -6.22
C ILE A 30 -12.40 6.91 -7.21
N GLY A 31 -12.03 5.62 -7.21
CA GLY A 31 -11.04 5.09 -8.13
C GLY A 31 -11.41 5.26 -9.60
N ARG A 32 -12.71 5.13 -9.93
CA ARG A 32 -13.23 5.34 -11.29
C ARG A 32 -13.22 6.82 -11.67
N ALA A 33 -13.67 7.69 -10.78
CA ALA A 33 -13.66 9.13 -10.99
C ALA A 33 -12.24 9.63 -11.29
N LEU A 34 -11.25 9.20 -10.49
CA LEU A 34 -9.83 9.51 -10.74
C LEU A 34 -9.36 9.02 -12.11
N ARG A 35 -9.76 7.82 -12.54
CA ARG A 35 -9.39 7.29 -13.85
C ARG A 35 -9.99 8.12 -14.99
N LEU A 36 -11.25 8.52 -14.87
CA LEU A 36 -11.92 9.38 -15.85
C LEU A 36 -11.27 10.76 -15.93
N ILE A 37 -10.92 11.36 -14.79
CA ILE A 37 -10.20 12.64 -14.77
C ILE A 37 -8.85 12.51 -15.48
N GLN A 38 -8.07 11.47 -15.19
CA GLN A 38 -6.78 11.22 -15.85
C GLN A 38 -6.92 11.12 -17.37
N GLN A 39 -7.97 10.45 -17.87
CA GLN A 39 -8.16 10.22 -19.30
C GLN A 39 -8.78 11.44 -20.02
N ASN A 40 -9.86 12.00 -19.47
CA ASN A 40 -10.66 13.03 -20.13
C ASN A 40 -10.07 14.42 -19.95
N VAL A 41 -9.48 14.71 -18.79
CA VAL A 41 -8.89 16.02 -18.47
C VAL A 41 -7.38 15.98 -18.64
N GLY A 42 -6.73 14.93 -18.13
CA GLY A 42 -5.28 14.77 -18.20
C GLY A 42 -4.75 14.23 -19.53
N GLY A 43 -5.61 13.78 -20.45
CA GLY A 43 -5.22 13.23 -21.74
C GLY A 43 -4.49 11.88 -21.67
N ALA A 44 -4.55 11.16 -20.53
CA ALA A 44 -3.88 9.87 -20.30
C ALA A 44 -4.53 8.69 -21.05
N LEU A 45 -4.83 8.88 -22.33
CA LEU A 45 -5.32 7.86 -23.24
C LEU A 45 -4.14 6.96 -23.67
N PRO A 46 -4.33 5.62 -23.74
CA PRO A 46 -3.29 4.69 -24.18
C PRO A 46 -2.72 5.07 -25.55
N GLY A 47 -1.40 5.15 -25.65
CA GLY A 47 -0.69 5.50 -26.89
C GLY A 47 -0.71 6.99 -27.25
N ILE A 48 -1.40 7.84 -26.48
CA ILE A 48 -1.44 9.30 -26.68
C ILE A 48 -0.73 9.99 -25.51
N GLY A 49 -1.38 10.08 -24.34
CA GLY A 49 -0.79 10.66 -23.13
C GLY A 49 -0.31 9.63 -22.12
N ALA A 50 -0.65 8.35 -22.29
CA ALA A 50 -0.17 7.25 -21.47
C ALA A 50 0.63 6.25 -22.31
N MET A 51 1.92 6.11 -22.00
CA MET A 51 2.84 5.16 -22.66
C MET A 51 2.89 3.79 -21.97
N ALA A 52 1.84 3.44 -21.22
CA ALA A 52 1.74 2.13 -20.59
C ALA A 52 1.47 1.08 -21.67
N ASN A 53 2.41 0.15 -21.87
CA ASN A 53 2.24 -0.98 -22.79
C ASN A 53 1.13 -1.93 -22.33
N TYR A 54 0.98 -2.08 -21.01
CA TYR A 54 -0.02 -2.94 -20.38
C TYR A 54 -0.93 -2.09 -19.50
N GLY A 55 -2.24 -2.17 -19.72
CA GLY A 55 -3.23 -1.57 -18.84
C GLY A 55 -3.40 -2.39 -17.55
N SER A 56 -3.91 -1.74 -16.50
CA SER A 56 -4.40 -2.48 -15.33
C SER A 56 -5.60 -3.34 -15.72
N MET A 57 -5.66 -4.58 -15.22
CA MET A 57 -6.86 -5.42 -15.35
C MET A 57 -8.08 -4.83 -14.62
N ARG A 58 -7.88 -3.78 -13.81
CA ARG A 58 -8.93 -3.03 -13.13
C ARG A 58 -9.26 -1.74 -13.88
N TYR A 59 -10.56 -1.45 -14.02
CA TYR A 59 -11.06 -0.22 -14.65
C TYR A 59 -11.05 1.03 -13.74
N THR A 60 -10.50 0.89 -12.53
CA THR A 60 -10.53 1.87 -11.44
C THR A 60 -9.21 1.90 -10.68
N ASN A 61 -8.78 3.08 -10.22
CA ASN A 61 -7.61 3.19 -9.32
C ASN A 61 -7.91 2.58 -7.95
N ILE A 62 -6.89 2.02 -7.29
CA ILE A 62 -7.02 1.39 -5.98
C ILE A 62 -7.24 2.46 -4.91
N VAL A 63 -8.34 2.36 -4.17
CA VAL A 63 -8.69 3.26 -3.07
C VAL A 63 -9.29 2.42 -1.94
N PHE A 64 -8.67 2.47 -0.76
CA PHE A 64 -9.04 1.67 0.41
C PHE A 64 -8.76 2.46 1.70
N ALA A 65 -9.36 2.00 2.80
CA ALA A 65 -9.12 2.52 4.14
C ALA A 65 -8.09 1.66 4.88
N GLU A 66 -7.31 2.27 5.77
CA GLU A 66 -6.57 1.49 6.79
C GLU A 66 -7.59 0.93 7.79
N ASP A 67 -7.36 -0.29 8.24
CA ASP A 67 -8.16 -0.98 9.25
C ASP A 67 -7.77 -0.50 10.65
N GLU A 68 -8.17 0.73 10.99
CA GLU A 68 -7.83 1.37 12.27
C GLU A 68 -8.48 0.67 13.47
N ASP A 69 -9.61 -0.03 13.28
CA ASP A 69 -10.30 -0.76 14.35
C ASP A 69 -9.55 -2.03 14.77
N ASN A 70 -8.84 -2.67 13.84
CA ASN A 70 -8.04 -3.87 14.10
C ASN A 70 -6.53 -3.56 14.10
N LEU A 71 -6.15 -2.29 14.17
CA LEU A 71 -4.76 -1.88 14.33
C LEU A 71 -4.31 -2.18 15.77
N PRO A 72 -3.12 -2.76 16.00
CA PRO A 72 -2.59 -2.92 17.35
C PRO A 72 -2.55 -1.57 18.09
N PRO A 73 -2.90 -1.49 19.39
CA PRO A 73 -3.03 -0.22 20.10
C PRO A 73 -1.77 0.67 20.03
N ASP A 74 -0.59 0.06 20.12
CA ASP A 74 0.70 0.75 20.10
C ASP A 74 1.21 1.08 18.70
N TRP A 75 0.50 0.63 17.65
CA TRP A 75 0.90 0.93 16.27
C TRP A 75 0.27 2.26 15.81
N PRO A 76 1.08 3.16 15.21
CA PRO A 76 0.54 4.36 14.58
C PRO A 76 -0.19 3.99 13.28
N THR A 77 -1.23 4.76 12.94
CA THR A 77 -1.83 4.69 11.60
C THR A 77 -0.80 5.18 10.56
N HIS A 78 -1.02 4.84 9.30
CA HIS A 78 -0.20 5.33 8.19
C HIS A 78 -0.14 6.86 8.15
N GLY A 79 -1.28 7.53 8.32
CA GLY A 79 -1.36 8.99 8.38
C GLY A 79 -0.51 9.60 9.50
N MET A 80 -0.51 8.98 10.69
CA MET A 80 0.33 9.42 11.82
C MET A 80 1.82 9.26 11.49
N GLU A 81 2.24 8.07 11.08
CA GLU A 81 3.67 7.76 10.92
C GLU A 81 4.30 8.44 9.70
N ARG A 82 3.56 8.62 8.60
CA ARG A 82 4.10 9.13 7.34
C ARG A 82 3.93 10.63 7.20
N HIS A 83 2.88 11.19 7.79
CA HIS A 83 2.46 12.57 7.56
C HIS A 83 2.30 13.40 8.84
N GLY A 84 2.38 12.78 10.02
CA GLY A 84 2.22 13.49 11.30
C GLY A 84 0.78 13.90 11.60
N PHE A 85 -0.21 13.29 10.95
CA PHE A 85 -1.62 13.55 11.26
C PHE A 85 -1.99 13.00 12.63
N ALA A 86 -3.00 13.61 13.27
CA ALA A 86 -3.50 13.13 14.55
C ALA A 86 -4.29 11.82 14.38
N ARG A 87 -4.35 10.98 15.43
CA ARG A 87 -5.23 9.80 15.45
C ARG A 87 -6.69 10.26 15.31
N GLY A 88 -7.45 9.61 14.44
CA GLY A 88 -8.83 9.99 14.13
C GLY A 88 -8.97 11.19 13.17
N GLN A 89 -7.87 11.78 12.69
CA GLN A 89 -7.94 12.83 11.67
C GLN A 89 -8.23 12.23 10.28
N ASN A 90 -9.24 12.78 9.60
CA ASN A 90 -9.55 12.41 8.22
C ASN A 90 -8.41 12.80 7.29
N SER A 91 -7.78 11.82 6.66
CA SER A 91 -6.64 12.06 5.77
C SER A 91 -6.52 11.04 4.65
N ILE A 92 -5.85 11.46 3.58
CA ILE A 92 -5.53 10.62 2.42
C ILE A 92 -4.02 10.61 2.20
N SER A 93 -3.52 9.44 1.83
CA SER A 93 -2.15 9.24 1.35
C SER A 93 -2.23 8.74 -0.10
N LEU A 94 -1.49 9.39 -0.99
CA LEU A 94 -1.41 9.05 -2.41
C LEU A 94 0.01 8.56 -2.74
N ALA A 95 0.09 7.39 -3.37
CA ALA A 95 1.30 6.81 -3.93
C ALA A 95 1.01 6.14 -5.27
N PHE A 96 2.00 6.11 -6.16
CA PHE A 96 1.93 5.37 -7.41
C PHE A 96 2.41 3.93 -7.23
N SER A 97 1.57 2.99 -7.65
CA SER A 97 1.87 1.56 -7.65
C SER A 97 1.85 1.04 -9.07
N ASN A 98 2.85 0.24 -9.44
CA ASN A 98 2.95 -0.40 -10.74
C ASN A 98 2.20 -1.75 -10.77
N SER A 99 2.14 -2.45 -9.64
CA SER A 99 1.46 -3.74 -9.53
C SER A 99 0.82 -3.94 -8.16
N ALA A 100 -0.02 -4.97 -8.06
CA ALA A 100 -0.60 -5.45 -6.82
C ALA A 100 -0.51 -6.97 -6.83
N THR A 101 0.23 -7.56 -5.90
CA THR A 101 0.46 -9.02 -5.90
C THR A 101 0.23 -9.61 -4.52
N ASN A 102 -0.52 -10.72 -4.50
CA ASN A 102 -0.72 -11.51 -3.30
C ASN A 102 0.55 -12.28 -2.93
N ILE A 103 0.92 -12.22 -1.66
CA ILE A 103 2.02 -12.99 -1.09
C ILE A 103 1.41 -13.93 -0.06
N ARG A 104 1.56 -15.24 -0.28
CA ARG A 104 1.21 -16.24 0.73
C ARG A 104 2.21 -16.15 1.88
N ARG A 105 1.78 -15.58 3.00
CA ARG A 105 2.61 -15.28 4.18
C ARG A 105 2.47 -16.28 5.31
N ARG A 106 1.52 -17.21 5.26
CA ARG A 106 1.37 -18.26 6.28
C ARG A 106 1.90 -19.60 5.78
N GLY A 107 2.55 -20.35 6.66
CA GLY A 107 2.90 -21.74 6.43
C GLY A 107 1.67 -22.66 6.33
N ALA A 108 1.90 -23.91 5.92
CA ALA A 108 0.84 -24.91 5.75
C ALA A 108 0.80 -25.94 6.90
N LYS A 109 1.72 -25.83 7.87
CA LYS A 109 1.85 -26.77 8.98
C LYS A 109 1.41 -26.10 10.29
N LYS A 110 1.51 -26.83 11.40
CA LYS A 110 1.35 -26.29 12.74
C LYS A 110 2.69 -25.69 13.21
N GLU A 111 3.14 -24.61 12.57
CA GLU A 111 4.27 -23.83 13.08
C GLU A 111 3.86 -23.05 14.34
N THR A 112 4.84 -22.72 15.20
CA THR A 112 4.60 -21.74 16.27
C THR A 112 4.32 -20.36 15.67
N PRO A 113 3.58 -19.47 16.36
CA PRO A 113 3.34 -18.10 15.89
C PRO A 113 4.62 -17.32 15.56
N GLU A 114 5.69 -17.56 16.31
CA GLU A 114 7.02 -17.00 16.13
C GLU A 114 7.64 -17.46 14.81
N GLU A 115 7.67 -18.78 14.58
CA GLU A 115 8.20 -19.37 13.34
C GLU A 115 7.40 -18.90 12.12
N ASP A 116 6.06 -18.93 12.16
CA ASP A 116 5.23 -18.46 11.05
C ASP A 116 5.47 -16.97 10.75
N THR A 117 5.66 -16.15 11.79
CA THR A 117 5.95 -14.73 11.64
C THR A 117 7.28 -14.50 10.95
N ILE A 118 8.36 -15.15 11.40
CA ILE A 118 9.68 -15.00 10.79
C ILE A 118 9.68 -15.51 9.34
N GLN A 119 9.13 -16.68 9.10
CA GLN A 119 9.06 -17.23 7.74
C GLN A 119 8.18 -16.37 6.81
N GLY A 120 7.08 -15.83 7.33
CA GLY A 120 6.24 -14.88 6.59
C GLY A 120 6.99 -13.61 6.22
N MET A 121 7.78 -13.06 7.15
CA MET A 121 8.63 -11.89 6.89
C MET A 121 9.67 -12.17 5.81
N HIS A 122 10.34 -13.32 5.84
CA HIS A 122 11.26 -13.74 4.78
C HIS A 122 10.55 -13.91 3.43
N ARG A 123 9.39 -14.60 3.37
CA ARG A 123 8.63 -14.77 2.12
C ARG A 123 8.22 -13.42 1.50
N MET A 124 7.88 -12.43 2.33
CA MET A 124 7.61 -11.07 1.87
C MET A 124 8.87 -10.36 1.36
N ALA A 125 9.99 -10.43 2.09
CA ALA A 125 11.26 -9.82 1.69
C ALA A 125 11.83 -10.44 0.39
N ASP A 126 11.79 -11.77 0.27
CA ASP A 126 12.21 -12.52 -0.92
C ASP A 126 11.38 -12.19 -2.15
N PHE A 127 10.08 -11.93 -1.98
CA PHE A 127 9.27 -11.47 -3.10
C PHE A 127 9.69 -10.06 -3.55
N MET A 128 9.91 -9.14 -2.59
CA MET A 128 10.28 -7.74 -2.86
C MET A 128 11.63 -7.61 -3.58
N ARG A 129 12.60 -8.51 -3.32
CA ARG A 129 13.97 -8.43 -3.89
C ARG A 129 14.08 -8.83 -5.36
N THR A 130 12.97 -9.10 -6.05
CA THR A 130 12.98 -9.41 -7.48
C THR A 130 13.62 -8.23 -8.25
N PRO A 131 14.70 -8.45 -9.05
CA PRO A 131 15.46 -7.38 -9.71
C PRO A 131 14.73 -6.81 -10.94
N ASN A 132 13.59 -6.17 -10.72
CA ASN A 132 12.76 -5.55 -11.75
C ASN A 132 12.78 -4.01 -11.74
N LEU A 133 13.48 -3.40 -10.77
CA LEU A 133 13.86 -1.96 -10.73
C LEU A 133 12.71 -0.95 -10.73
N THR A 134 11.49 -1.40 -10.49
CA THR A 134 10.31 -0.53 -10.35
C THR A 134 10.45 0.50 -9.23
N ASN A 135 11.27 0.21 -8.22
CA ASN A 135 11.52 1.04 -7.06
C ASN A 135 12.41 2.27 -7.33
N LEU A 136 13.07 2.39 -8.49
CA LEU A 136 14.09 3.43 -8.73
C LEU A 136 13.59 4.86 -8.53
N LEU A 137 12.46 5.24 -9.13
CA LEU A 137 11.91 6.59 -8.94
C LEU A 137 11.63 6.92 -7.47
N GLY A 138 11.27 5.90 -6.68
CA GLY A 138 10.97 6.03 -5.26
C GLY A 138 12.18 5.86 -4.35
N TYR A 139 13.39 5.62 -4.88
CA TYR A 139 14.53 5.12 -4.13
C TYR A 139 14.91 6.03 -2.96
N GLN A 140 15.04 7.35 -3.17
CA GLN A 140 15.49 8.30 -2.14
C GLN A 140 14.38 8.77 -1.20
N HIS A 141 13.32 9.34 -1.78
CA HIS A 141 12.31 10.12 -1.05
C HIS A 141 10.90 9.50 -1.10
N GLY A 142 10.75 8.46 -1.90
CA GLY A 142 9.48 7.85 -2.21
C GLY A 142 9.22 6.62 -1.36
N THR A 143 8.81 5.56 -2.04
CA THR A 143 8.63 4.24 -1.44
C THR A 143 8.91 3.16 -2.49
N PRO A 144 9.56 2.03 -2.13
CA PRO A 144 9.65 0.87 -3.00
C PRO A 144 8.28 0.15 -3.13
N GLY A 145 7.31 0.47 -2.28
CA GLY A 145 5.95 -0.06 -2.32
C GLY A 145 5.24 -0.06 -0.98
N VAL A 146 3.96 -0.45 -1.02
CA VAL A 146 3.08 -0.53 0.14
C VAL A 146 2.78 -1.99 0.43
N LEU A 147 3.19 -2.47 1.60
CA LEU A 147 2.84 -3.78 2.12
C LEU A 147 1.54 -3.69 2.89
N LEU A 148 0.55 -4.48 2.48
CA LEU A 148 -0.70 -4.68 3.21
C LEU A 148 -0.63 -5.94 4.05
N ILE A 149 -0.93 -5.82 5.35
CA ILE A 149 -1.07 -6.95 6.25
C ILE A 149 -2.46 -6.95 6.90
N PRO A 150 -3.14 -8.11 7.02
CA PRO A 150 -4.42 -8.20 7.71
C PRO A 150 -4.32 -7.85 9.20
N GLY A 151 -5.41 -7.31 9.80
CA GLY A 151 -5.44 -6.93 11.22
C GLY A 151 -5.11 -8.09 12.17
N VAL A 152 -5.58 -9.30 11.88
CA VAL A 152 -5.26 -10.50 12.66
C VAL A 152 -3.76 -10.83 12.68
N VAL A 153 -3.07 -10.55 11.57
CA VAL A 153 -1.62 -10.73 11.45
C VAL A 153 -0.90 -9.64 12.23
N ALA A 154 -1.28 -8.38 12.05
CA ALA A 154 -0.71 -7.25 12.78
C ALA A 154 -0.80 -7.44 14.30
N ASN A 155 -1.96 -7.86 14.81
CA ASN A 155 -2.15 -8.13 16.25
C ASN A 155 -1.32 -9.31 16.75
N THR A 156 -1.18 -10.36 15.94
CA THR A 156 -0.32 -11.49 16.30
C THR A 156 1.15 -11.05 16.38
N MET A 157 1.62 -10.30 15.38
CA MET A 157 2.98 -9.77 15.35
C MET A 157 3.24 -8.82 16.53
N ALA A 158 2.30 -7.93 16.86
CA ALA A 158 2.42 -7.03 18.00
C ALA A 158 2.57 -7.78 19.34
N ARG A 159 1.80 -8.86 19.57
CA ARG A 159 1.94 -9.72 20.75
C ARG A 159 3.31 -10.39 20.85
N LEU A 160 3.94 -10.65 19.71
CA LEU A 160 5.30 -11.20 19.60
C LEU A 160 6.39 -10.11 19.69
N GLY A 161 6.02 -8.86 20.00
CA GLY A 161 6.96 -7.75 20.17
C GLY A 161 7.45 -7.11 18.86
N TRP A 162 6.78 -7.38 17.73
CA TRP A 162 7.04 -6.68 16.48
C TRP A 162 6.41 -5.30 16.46
N THR A 163 7.16 -4.37 15.89
CA THR A 163 6.72 -2.99 15.64
C THR A 163 6.92 -2.67 14.17
N LYS A 164 6.15 -1.70 13.61
CA LYS A 164 6.36 -1.25 12.22
C LYS A 164 7.83 -0.87 11.95
N PRO A 165 8.56 -0.15 12.84
CA PRO A 165 10.00 0.07 12.68
C PRO A 165 10.83 -1.22 12.58
N LYS A 166 10.64 -2.21 13.47
CA LYS A 166 11.35 -3.49 13.38
C LYS A 166 11.07 -4.23 12.06
N MET A 167 9.84 -4.16 11.57
CA MET A 167 9.48 -4.75 10.27
C MET A 167 10.17 -4.03 9.10
N ARG A 168 10.24 -2.70 9.13
CA ARG A 168 10.93 -1.90 8.11
C ARG A 168 12.42 -2.20 8.07
N GLU A 169 13.07 -2.26 9.22
CA GLU A 169 14.49 -2.66 9.32
C GLU A 169 14.70 -4.08 8.76
N PHE A 170 13.84 -5.02 9.15
CA PHE A 170 13.89 -6.37 8.61
C PHE A 170 13.78 -6.40 7.08
N PHE A 171 12.83 -5.66 6.49
CA PHE A 171 12.71 -5.60 5.03
C PHE A 171 13.91 -4.90 4.40
N PHE A 172 14.41 -3.82 5.00
CA PHE A 172 15.58 -3.10 4.50
C PHE A 172 16.85 -3.96 4.48
N GLU A 173 16.99 -4.89 5.42
CA GLU A 173 18.09 -5.84 5.47
C GLU A 173 17.88 -7.03 4.51
N HIS A 174 16.70 -7.66 4.56
CA HIS A 174 16.48 -8.96 3.91
C HIS A 174 15.87 -8.89 2.51
N SER A 175 15.45 -7.71 2.02
CA SER A 175 14.95 -7.54 0.64
C SER A 175 16.00 -6.99 -0.33
N ARG A 176 17.26 -6.90 0.08
CA ARG A 176 18.34 -6.41 -0.78
C ARG A 176 18.64 -7.40 -1.91
N ILE A 177 19.06 -6.86 -3.04
CA ILE A 177 19.36 -7.61 -4.27
C ILE A 177 20.87 -7.85 -4.32
N PRO A 178 21.35 -9.10 -4.30
CA PRO A 178 22.77 -9.38 -4.51
C PRO A 178 23.25 -8.74 -5.82
N MET A 179 24.42 -8.10 -5.82
CA MET A 179 24.91 -7.36 -6.99
C MET A 179 25.00 -8.27 -8.23
N LYS A 180 25.35 -9.55 -8.06
CA LYS A 180 25.34 -10.55 -9.14
C LYS A 180 23.97 -10.69 -9.83
N ASP A 181 22.88 -10.64 -9.06
CA ASP A 181 21.52 -10.79 -9.58
C ASP A 181 21.04 -9.48 -10.22
N LEU A 182 21.45 -8.33 -9.66
CA LEU A 182 21.21 -7.02 -10.23
C LEU A 182 21.90 -6.86 -11.59
N VAL A 183 23.18 -7.22 -11.69
CA VAL A 183 23.96 -7.23 -12.94
C VAL A 183 23.33 -8.17 -13.97
N ARG A 184 22.96 -9.39 -13.56
CA ARG A 184 22.26 -10.34 -14.46
C ARG A 184 20.99 -9.76 -15.05
N ALA A 185 20.25 -8.96 -14.28
CA ALA A 185 19.02 -8.31 -14.72
C ALA A 185 19.24 -7.00 -15.51
N GLY A 186 20.49 -6.58 -15.73
CA GLY A 186 20.81 -5.30 -16.38
C GLY A 186 20.56 -4.07 -15.51
N GLY A 187 20.48 -4.24 -14.18
CA GLY A 187 20.17 -3.17 -13.26
C GLY A 187 21.14 -1.98 -13.20
N PRO A 188 22.47 -2.18 -13.30
CA PRO A 188 23.42 -1.06 -13.27
C PRO A 188 23.11 0.03 -14.30
N ALA A 189 22.77 -0.33 -15.53
CA ALA A 189 22.46 0.63 -16.59
C ALA A 189 21.26 1.54 -16.25
N TRP A 190 20.23 0.99 -15.58
CA TRP A 190 19.09 1.79 -15.11
C TRP A 190 19.47 2.72 -13.96
N VAL A 191 20.29 2.25 -13.02
CA VAL A 191 20.73 3.04 -11.86
C VAL A 191 21.70 4.15 -12.28
N GLU A 192 22.57 3.91 -13.26
CA GLU A 192 23.48 4.89 -13.86
C GLU A 192 22.75 6.02 -14.57
N GLN A 193 21.58 5.74 -15.16
CA GLN A 193 20.73 6.74 -15.81
C GLN A 193 19.82 7.51 -14.85
N ASP A 194 19.74 7.12 -13.58
CA ASP A 194 18.94 7.84 -12.60
C ASP A 194 19.47 9.28 -12.42
N PRO A 195 18.60 10.30 -12.38
CA PRO A 195 19.05 11.69 -12.27
C PRO A 195 19.63 12.04 -10.89
N ASP A 196 19.44 11.23 -9.85
CA ASP A 196 19.97 11.49 -8.52
C ASP A 196 21.36 10.82 -8.32
N PRO A 197 22.44 11.62 -8.09
CA PRO A 197 23.77 11.07 -7.86
C PRO A 197 23.87 10.11 -6.65
N LYS A 198 22.99 10.25 -5.66
CA LYS A 198 22.93 9.32 -4.51
C LYS A 198 22.35 7.97 -4.90
N THR A 199 21.41 7.95 -5.85
CA THR A 199 20.89 6.70 -6.41
C THR A 199 21.97 6.05 -7.26
N GLN A 200 22.67 6.79 -8.12
CA GLN A 200 23.81 6.25 -8.88
C GLN A 200 24.90 5.65 -7.96
N ALA A 201 25.28 6.37 -6.90
CA ALA A 201 26.27 5.92 -5.94
C ALA A 201 25.90 4.63 -5.19
N SER A 202 24.60 4.27 -5.15
CA SER A 202 24.12 3.05 -4.50
C SER A 202 24.66 1.76 -5.16
N LEU A 203 25.15 1.81 -6.39
CA LEU A 203 25.79 0.66 -7.06
C LEU A 203 27.04 0.14 -6.34
N LYS A 204 27.61 0.92 -5.41
CA LYS A 204 28.72 0.49 -4.56
C LYS A 204 28.27 -0.40 -3.39
N LEU A 205 26.97 -0.54 -3.17
CA LEU A 205 26.39 -1.34 -2.09
C LEU A 205 26.07 -2.75 -2.60
N ASP A 206 26.64 -3.77 -1.94
CA ASP A 206 26.31 -5.17 -2.18
C ASP A 206 25.97 -5.86 -0.83
N PRO A 207 24.76 -6.42 -0.67
CA PRO A 207 23.64 -6.40 -1.62
C PRO A 207 22.99 -5.01 -1.76
N TRP A 208 22.49 -4.72 -2.97
CA TRP A 208 21.87 -3.45 -3.34
C TRP A 208 20.50 -3.27 -2.67
N PRO A 209 20.26 -2.19 -1.91
CA PRO A 209 18.99 -2.01 -1.21
C PRO A 209 17.87 -1.55 -2.15
N LEU A 210 16.62 -1.92 -1.87
CA LEU A 210 15.48 -1.47 -2.68
C LEU A 210 15.15 0.02 -2.49
N THR A 211 15.71 0.66 -1.49
CA THR A 211 15.44 2.07 -1.17
C THR A 211 16.57 2.61 -0.31
N ALA A 212 16.71 3.92 -0.21
CA ALA A 212 17.79 4.55 0.53
C ALA A 212 17.69 4.38 2.06
N LYS A 213 16.47 4.17 2.59
CA LYS A 213 16.21 4.11 4.04
C LYS A 213 15.07 3.16 4.39
N ALA A 214 15.12 2.52 5.56
CA ALA A 214 14.07 1.61 6.02
C ALA A 214 12.69 2.28 6.11
N GLU A 215 12.62 3.56 6.48
CA GLU A 215 11.38 4.34 6.60
C GLU A 215 10.63 4.53 5.28
N ASN A 216 11.28 4.27 4.15
CA ASN A 216 10.62 4.33 2.85
C ASN A 216 9.68 3.14 2.63
N PHE A 217 9.86 2.01 3.33
CA PHE A 217 8.87 0.92 3.32
C PHE A 217 7.58 1.36 4.01
N ILE A 218 6.45 1.19 3.32
CA ILE A 218 5.14 1.46 3.88
C ILE A 218 4.47 0.15 4.27
N ILE A 219 3.93 0.11 5.49
CA ILE A 219 3.19 -1.03 6.04
C ILE A 219 1.82 -0.50 6.49
N VAL A 220 0.76 -0.98 5.84
CA VAL A 220 -0.62 -0.58 6.15
C VAL A 220 -1.39 -1.81 6.60
N VAL A 221 -2.19 -1.67 7.66
CA VAL A 221 -3.09 -2.74 8.11
C VAL A 221 -4.39 -2.66 7.31
N ALA A 222 -4.67 -3.69 6.52
CA ALA A 222 -5.88 -3.82 5.69
C ALA A 222 -6.02 -5.26 5.20
N GLY A 223 -7.21 -5.66 4.75
CA GLY A 223 -7.45 -6.97 4.12
C GLY A 223 -8.25 -7.96 4.97
N GLY A 224 -8.79 -7.53 6.11
CA GLY A 224 -9.75 -8.29 6.91
C GLY A 224 -9.14 -9.31 7.87
N GLY A 225 -9.90 -10.35 8.20
CA GLY A 225 -9.63 -11.24 9.33
C GLY A 225 -8.90 -12.56 9.01
N HIS A 226 -8.38 -12.75 7.80
CA HIS A 226 -7.76 -14.02 7.40
C HIS A 226 -6.21 -13.92 7.35
N PRO A 227 -5.47 -14.80 8.05
CA PRO A 227 -4.03 -14.60 8.29
C PRO A 227 -3.10 -15.06 7.14
N THR A 228 -3.63 -15.74 6.13
CA THR A 228 -2.78 -16.44 5.15
C THR A 228 -2.01 -15.54 4.20
N ASN A 229 -2.53 -14.34 3.91
CA ASN A 229 -2.05 -13.52 2.81
C ASN A 229 -1.60 -12.14 3.27
N SER A 230 -0.58 -11.63 2.60
CA SER A 230 -0.21 -10.23 2.55
C SER A 230 -0.30 -9.76 1.11
N HIS A 231 -0.28 -8.45 0.88
CA HIS A 231 -0.33 -7.89 -0.46
C HIS A 231 0.77 -6.86 -0.67
N TRP A 232 1.51 -6.96 -1.76
CA TRP A 232 2.54 -5.99 -2.12
C TRP A 232 2.04 -5.12 -3.27
N LEU A 233 1.86 -3.84 -2.99
CA LEU A 233 1.62 -2.80 -3.98
C LEU A 233 2.99 -2.25 -4.38
N GLN A 234 3.60 -2.82 -5.43
CA GLN A 234 4.96 -2.46 -5.83
C GLN A 234 5.02 -1.00 -6.29
N GLY A 235 5.84 -0.20 -5.63
CA GLY A 235 5.88 1.24 -5.81
C GLY A 235 6.66 1.66 -7.05
N TYR A 236 6.17 2.73 -7.67
CA TYR A 236 6.89 3.56 -8.65
C TYR A 236 6.69 5.04 -8.27
N SER A 237 6.68 5.31 -6.96
CA SER A 237 6.23 6.59 -6.40
C SER A 237 7.41 7.41 -5.91
N PRO A 238 7.76 8.54 -6.55
CA PRO A 238 8.88 9.39 -6.13
C PRO A 238 8.64 10.10 -4.80
N ARG A 239 7.36 10.27 -4.43
CA ARG A 239 6.91 10.79 -3.13
C ARG A 239 5.63 10.09 -2.71
N VAL A 240 5.30 10.19 -1.44
CA VAL A 240 4.01 9.74 -0.89
C VAL A 240 3.35 10.98 -0.33
N ILE A 241 2.23 11.39 -0.91
CA ILE A 241 1.61 12.69 -0.63
C ILE A 241 0.49 12.51 0.38
N GLY A 242 0.61 13.17 1.53
CA GLY A 242 -0.42 13.24 2.55
C GLY A 242 -1.23 14.52 2.46
N ARG A 243 -2.55 14.44 2.59
CA ARG A 243 -3.44 15.60 2.74
C ARG A 243 -4.52 15.31 3.76
N GLU A 244 -4.85 16.33 4.55
CA GLU A 244 -6.08 16.36 5.33
C GLU A 244 -7.29 16.37 4.38
N ILE A 245 -8.33 15.60 4.74
CA ILE A 245 -9.61 15.63 4.05
C ILE A 245 -10.51 16.64 4.75
N ARG A 246 -10.78 17.75 4.08
CA ARG A 246 -11.73 18.77 4.54
C ARG A 246 -13.14 18.40 4.07
N LEU A 247 -14.09 18.42 5.00
CA LEU A 247 -15.48 18.11 4.72
C LEU A 247 -16.24 19.39 4.35
N PRO A 248 -17.13 19.35 3.33
CA PRO A 248 -18.03 20.46 3.06
C PRO A 248 -19.09 20.58 4.16
N GLU A 249 -19.70 21.77 4.30
CA GLU A 249 -20.81 22.00 5.24
C GLU A 249 -22.02 21.08 4.97
N THR A 250 -22.18 20.65 3.71
CA THR A 250 -23.25 19.75 3.25
C THR A 250 -22.93 18.26 3.40
N PHE A 251 -21.86 17.89 4.10
CA PHE A 251 -21.40 16.49 4.14
C PHE A 251 -22.46 15.50 4.65
N ASP A 252 -23.19 15.86 5.71
CA ASP A 252 -24.25 15.01 6.27
C ASP A 252 -25.47 14.88 5.34
N GLU A 253 -25.70 15.87 4.47
CA GLU A 253 -26.70 15.76 3.40
C GLU A 253 -26.23 14.76 2.34
N LEU A 254 -24.97 14.88 1.87
CA LEU A 254 -24.38 13.96 0.89
C LEU A 254 -24.39 12.50 1.39
N LEU A 255 -24.20 12.27 2.68
CA LEU A 255 -24.31 10.93 3.27
C LEU A 255 -25.74 10.39 3.19
N ARG A 256 -26.75 11.21 3.53
CA ARG A 256 -28.16 10.83 3.42
C ARG A 256 -28.58 10.56 1.98
N GLU A 257 -28.10 11.36 1.03
CA GLU A 257 -28.34 11.11 -0.40
C GLU A 257 -27.69 9.80 -0.86
N SER A 258 -26.46 9.53 -0.44
CA SER A 258 -25.76 8.27 -0.71
C SER A 258 -26.52 7.06 -0.17
N ASP A 259 -27.10 7.15 1.03
CA ASP A 259 -27.93 6.08 1.60
C ASP A 259 -29.25 5.90 0.86
N ARG A 260 -29.87 6.98 0.37
CA ARG A 260 -31.07 6.91 -0.47
C ARG A 260 -30.77 6.21 -1.80
N ASP A 261 -29.65 6.54 -2.43
CA ASP A 261 -29.34 6.11 -3.80
C ASP A 261 -28.73 4.70 -3.84
N LEU A 262 -27.92 4.34 -2.85
CA LEU A 262 -27.20 3.05 -2.79
C LEU A 262 -27.85 2.05 -1.83
N GLY A 263 -28.87 2.48 -1.08
CA GLY A 263 -29.43 1.72 0.03
C GLY A 263 -28.68 1.98 1.34
N CYS A 264 -29.39 1.69 2.43
CA CYS A 264 -28.96 1.90 3.81
C CYS A 264 -27.58 1.27 4.08
N GLY A 265 -26.62 2.09 4.51
CA GLY A 265 -25.26 1.66 4.86
C GLY A 265 -25.07 1.12 6.28
N SER A 266 -26.13 1.02 7.10
CA SER A 266 -26.03 0.55 8.48
C SER A 266 -25.77 -0.96 8.54
N GLU A 267 -25.16 -1.44 9.63
CA GLU A 267 -24.95 -2.89 9.85
C GLU A 267 -26.27 -3.68 9.81
N ALA A 268 -27.40 -3.07 10.17
CA ALA A 268 -28.72 -3.72 10.10
C ALA A 268 -29.21 -3.96 8.66
N CYS A 269 -28.60 -3.30 7.68
CA CYS A 269 -28.97 -3.35 6.26
C CYS A 269 -27.96 -4.13 5.41
N MET A 270 -26.80 -4.50 5.97
CA MET A 270 -25.77 -5.27 5.28
C MET A 270 -26.05 -6.78 5.44
N ILE A 271 -26.08 -7.51 4.32
CA ILE A 271 -26.31 -8.96 4.25
C ILE A 271 -25.02 -9.72 4.57
#